data_AF-A0A2C5XK95-F1
#
_entry.id   AF-A0A2C5XK95-F1
#
_cell.length_a   1.000
_cell.length_b   1.000
_cell.length_c   1.000
_cell.angle_alpha   90.00
_cell.angle_beta   90.00
_cell.angle_gamma   90.00
#
_symmetry.space_group_name_H-M   'P 1'
#
loop_
_entity.id
_entity.type
_entity.pdbx_description
1 polymer ?
#
loop_
_entity_poly.entity_id
_entity_poly.type
_entity_poly.pdbx_seq_one_letter_code
_entity_poly.pdbx_strand_id
1 'polypeptide(L)'
;MLASYNWIKGPNAKIVVPGMLWTPPKVVGKLNPNNGIFYRDRNAAADPKHPMEPTVVAVMKMQPAGLRLYVVACSHTLLALLGYVLEEDTALRMVVEVVGETVRLIRRENPPTEQLARVRGYGHSFPDAYTTLDAGLESAPRGHVVLEDNVFDIKTRSIYTNEDTLTNQFPVLWLNQISNFILGRHQVGRFNKDVLVENVRGKTETWERENEAVVNKLVGLLGYIIEIAMRHEATKLELTRQEEGDLEIRTRLPDAGDAFSRAVRAQWEDWLQEGRDEESEGEEGGDWYASSDDDDKDSYGWSDDDEYLTHCTEECGYCG
;
A
#
# COMPACT_ATOMS: atom_id res chain seq x y z
N MET A 1 -1.20 12.92 -4.59
CA MET A 1 0.05 12.13 -4.38
C MET A 1 1.02 12.89 -3.49
N LEU A 2 1.54 12.29 -2.40
CA LEU A 2 2.42 12.96 -1.43
C LEU A 2 3.92 12.88 -1.79
N ALA A 3 4.38 11.73 -2.28
CA ALA A 3 5.77 11.53 -2.69
C ALA A 3 5.88 10.39 -3.72
N SER A 4 7.01 10.35 -4.43
CA SER A 4 7.37 9.22 -5.31
C SER A 4 8.87 8.95 -5.21
N TYR A 5 9.25 7.69 -5.30
CA TYR A 5 10.66 7.30 -5.30
C TYR A 5 10.90 6.04 -6.13
N ASN A 6 12.15 5.82 -6.51
CA ASN A 6 12.63 4.66 -7.23
C ASN A 6 13.87 4.08 -6.54
N TRP A 7 14.03 2.76 -6.58
CA TRP A 7 15.24 2.09 -6.12
C TRP A 7 16.32 2.10 -7.19
N ILE A 8 17.50 2.61 -6.84
CA ILE A 8 18.75 2.41 -7.59
C ILE A 8 19.38 1.10 -7.09
N LYS A 9 19.47 0.12 -8.00
CA LYS A 9 20.09 -1.19 -7.72
C LYS A 9 21.60 -1.02 -7.52
N GLY A 10 22.15 -1.64 -6.47
CA GLY A 10 23.58 -1.64 -6.19
C GLY A 10 23.89 -2.22 -4.80
N PRO A 11 25.18 -2.40 -4.45
CA PRO A 11 25.58 -2.92 -3.14
C PRO A 11 25.17 -2.01 -1.97
N ASN A 12 24.96 -0.72 -2.25
CA ASN A 12 24.31 0.23 -1.35
C ASN A 12 23.02 0.67 -2.03
N ALA A 13 21.91 -0.03 -1.77
CA ALA A 13 20.61 0.34 -2.30
C ALA A 13 20.27 1.77 -1.85
N LYS A 14 19.85 2.59 -2.81
CA LYS A 14 19.46 3.99 -2.56
C LYS A 14 18.12 4.24 -3.21
N ILE A 15 17.35 5.14 -2.63
CA ILE A 15 16.19 5.71 -3.32
C ILE A 15 16.55 7.01 -4.02
N VAL A 16 15.95 7.22 -5.18
CA VAL A 16 15.96 8.48 -5.92
C VAL A 16 14.54 8.98 -6.06
N VAL A 17 14.37 10.29 -5.96
CA VAL A 17 13.12 11.00 -6.24
C VAL A 17 13.36 11.75 -7.54
N PRO A 18 12.50 11.61 -8.58
CA PRO A 18 11.11 11.14 -8.56
C PRO A 18 10.88 9.84 -9.37
N GLY A 19 9.60 9.56 -9.65
CA GLY A 19 9.06 8.45 -10.44
C GLY A 19 9.54 8.33 -11.90
N MET A 20 9.03 7.32 -12.62
CA MET A 20 9.28 7.11 -14.05
C MET A 20 8.20 7.80 -14.90
N LEU A 21 8.55 8.25 -16.11
CA LEU A 21 7.62 8.86 -17.07
C LEU A 21 7.15 7.86 -18.12
N TRP A 22 5.89 7.99 -18.57
CA TRP A 22 5.39 7.26 -19.73
C TRP A 22 6.00 7.79 -21.03
N THR A 23 6.82 6.98 -21.69
CA THR A 23 7.56 7.32 -22.90
C THR A 23 7.52 6.15 -23.91
N PRO A 24 6.36 5.89 -24.52
CA PRO A 24 6.18 4.76 -25.41
C PRO A 24 7.09 4.90 -26.65
N PRO A 25 7.79 3.83 -27.07
CA PRO A 25 8.67 3.88 -28.23
C PRO A 25 7.87 4.03 -29.53
N LYS A 26 8.40 4.81 -30.48
CA LYS A 26 7.77 5.00 -31.81
C LYS A 26 7.68 3.71 -32.63
N VAL A 27 8.61 2.78 -32.40
CA VAL A 27 8.66 1.47 -33.05
C VAL A 27 8.78 0.40 -31.97
N VAL A 28 7.79 -0.47 -31.88
CA VAL A 28 7.72 -1.53 -30.87
C VAL A 28 8.26 -2.83 -31.47
N GLY A 29 9.42 -3.26 -30.98
CA GLY A 29 9.93 -4.61 -31.23
C GLY A 29 9.21 -5.66 -30.39
N LYS A 30 9.40 -6.96 -30.70
CA LYS A 30 8.98 -8.04 -29.80
C LYS A 30 9.79 -7.93 -28.51
N LEU A 31 9.12 -7.79 -27.37
CA LEU A 31 9.79 -7.78 -26.08
C LEU A 31 10.19 -9.20 -25.66
N ASN A 32 11.28 -9.29 -24.89
CA ASN A 32 11.63 -10.52 -24.20
C ASN A 32 10.72 -10.70 -22.98
N PRO A 33 10.36 -11.96 -22.64
CA PRO A 33 9.66 -12.23 -21.40
C PRO A 33 10.50 -11.78 -20.21
N ASN A 34 9.83 -11.52 -19.09
CA ASN A 34 10.46 -11.19 -17.83
C ASN A 34 11.56 -12.22 -17.50
N ASN A 35 12.76 -11.72 -17.24
CA ASN A 35 13.91 -12.53 -16.86
C ASN A 35 14.59 -11.87 -15.66
N GLY A 36 14.59 -12.56 -14.52
CA GLY A 36 15.15 -12.04 -13.28
C GLY A 36 14.47 -12.61 -12.05
N ILE A 37 15.01 -12.22 -10.89
CA ILE A 37 14.42 -12.48 -9.58
C ILE A 37 13.48 -11.32 -9.26
N PHE A 38 12.24 -11.65 -8.96
CA PHE A 38 11.22 -10.69 -8.54
C PHE A 38 10.77 -11.05 -7.14
N TYR A 39 10.75 -10.04 -6.26
CA TYR A 39 10.34 -10.19 -4.88
C TYR A 39 8.89 -9.76 -4.72
N ARG A 40 8.16 -10.45 -3.85
CA ARG A 40 6.77 -10.09 -3.51
C ARG A 40 6.68 -8.69 -2.90
N ASP A 41 7.62 -8.36 -2.02
CA ASP A 41 7.79 -7.02 -1.46
C ASP A 41 9.17 -6.48 -1.86
N ARG A 42 9.17 -5.48 -2.75
CA ARG A 42 10.40 -4.90 -3.29
C ARG A 42 11.12 -4.04 -2.27
N ASN A 43 10.40 -3.40 -1.35
CA ASN A 43 11.00 -2.58 -0.32
C ASN A 43 11.58 -3.44 0.79
N ALA A 44 10.83 -4.46 1.26
CA ALA A 44 11.33 -5.42 2.24
C ALA A 44 12.49 -6.26 1.68
N ALA A 45 12.53 -6.55 0.38
CA ALA A 45 13.70 -7.19 -0.21
C ALA A 45 14.93 -6.27 -0.30
N ALA A 46 14.73 -4.96 -0.46
CA ALA A 46 15.81 -3.98 -0.57
C ALA A 46 16.38 -3.54 0.79
N ASP A 47 15.50 -3.34 1.78
CA ASP A 47 15.85 -3.13 3.18
C ASP A 47 14.95 -3.98 4.09
N PRO A 48 15.32 -5.25 4.35
CA PRO A 48 14.52 -6.14 5.20
C PRO A 48 14.42 -5.69 6.65
N LYS A 49 15.34 -4.83 7.11
CA LYS A 49 15.32 -4.36 8.49
C LYS A 49 14.30 -3.26 8.67
N HIS A 50 14.16 -2.37 7.68
CA HIS A 50 13.28 -1.20 7.76
C HIS A 50 12.48 -1.01 6.45
N PRO A 51 11.54 -1.92 6.13
CA PRO A 51 10.89 -1.99 4.82
C PRO A 51 10.07 -0.74 4.45
N MET A 52 9.66 0.06 5.42
CA MET A 52 8.86 1.28 5.16
C MET A 52 9.65 2.58 5.29
N GLU A 53 10.90 2.53 5.77
CA GLU A 53 11.78 3.69 5.93
C GLU A 53 11.96 4.50 4.62
N PRO A 54 12.16 3.88 3.44
CA PRO A 54 12.26 4.61 2.18
C PRO A 54 11.04 5.47 1.85
N THR A 55 9.84 4.98 2.20
CA THR A 55 8.58 5.69 1.94
C THR A 55 8.49 6.95 2.79
N VAL A 56 8.71 6.86 4.10
CA VAL A 56 8.60 8.03 4.99
C VAL A 56 9.72 9.04 4.75
N VAL A 57 10.94 8.59 4.43
CA VAL A 57 12.04 9.49 4.04
C VAL A 57 11.69 10.25 2.76
N ALA A 58 11.06 9.59 1.78
CA ALA A 58 10.61 10.26 0.56
C ALA A 58 9.50 11.29 0.87
N VAL A 59 8.54 10.95 1.73
CA VAL A 59 7.45 11.85 2.15
C VAL A 59 8.01 13.09 2.84
N MET A 60 8.78 12.94 3.93
CA MET A 60 9.36 14.07 4.67
C MET A 60 10.25 14.97 3.80
N LYS A 61 10.91 14.39 2.77
CA LYS A 61 11.76 15.16 1.86
C LYS A 61 10.96 15.96 0.82
N MET A 62 9.80 15.45 0.40
CA MET A 62 8.96 16.10 -0.62
C MET A 62 7.87 16.99 -0.01
N GLN A 63 7.48 16.71 1.24
CA GLN A 63 6.51 17.46 2.03
C GLN A 63 7.24 18.04 3.24
N PRO A 64 7.82 19.25 3.13
CA PRO A 64 8.59 19.84 4.21
C PRO A 64 7.73 20.31 5.38
N ALA A 65 6.43 20.53 5.16
CA ALA A 65 5.45 20.75 6.22
C ALA A 65 4.89 19.39 6.65
N GLY A 66 4.72 19.23 7.96
CA GLY A 66 4.04 18.07 8.54
C GLY A 66 2.62 17.89 8.01
N LEU A 67 2.10 16.68 8.09
CA LEU A 67 0.68 16.40 7.82
C LEU A 67 0.08 15.61 8.97
N ARG A 68 -1.19 15.88 9.28
CA ARG A 68 -1.97 15.01 10.16
C ARG A 68 -2.42 13.77 9.39
N LEU A 69 -1.98 12.60 9.85
CA LEU A 69 -2.32 11.31 9.28
C LEU A 69 -2.84 10.37 10.37
N TYR A 70 -3.95 9.70 10.15
CA TYR A 70 -4.48 8.71 11.10
C TYR A 70 -3.98 7.29 10.78
N VAL A 71 -3.83 6.95 9.50
CA VAL A 71 -3.41 5.62 9.04
C VAL A 71 -2.29 5.74 8.02
N VAL A 72 -1.23 4.95 8.19
CA VAL A 72 -0.16 4.77 7.21
C VAL A 72 0.01 3.28 6.92
N ALA A 73 -0.23 2.90 5.67
CA ALA A 73 -0.16 1.52 5.23
C ALA A 73 0.35 1.45 3.79
N CYS A 74 0.84 0.28 3.37
CA CYS A 74 1.04 0.06 1.94
C CYS A 74 -0.29 -0.29 1.26
N SER A 75 -0.41 0.00 -0.04
CA SER A 75 -1.62 -0.28 -0.81
C SER A 75 -2.08 -1.73 -0.71
N HIS A 76 -1.14 -2.68 -0.65
CA HIS A 76 -1.48 -4.09 -0.54
C HIS A 76 -2.13 -4.44 0.80
N THR A 77 -1.67 -3.82 1.90
CA THR A 77 -2.25 -4.03 3.24
C THR A 77 -3.69 -3.52 3.29
N LEU A 78 -3.96 -2.33 2.75
CA LEU A 78 -5.31 -1.80 2.66
C LEU A 78 -6.20 -2.62 1.70
N LEU A 79 -5.63 -3.14 0.60
CA LEU A 79 -6.34 -4.06 -0.29
C LEU A 79 -6.69 -5.39 0.39
N ALA A 80 -5.86 -5.90 1.29
CA ALA A 80 -6.18 -7.11 2.04
C ALA A 80 -7.36 -6.88 3.00
N LEU A 81 -7.44 -5.71 3.64
CA LEU A 81 -8.60 -5.31 4.45
C LEU A 81 -9.85 -5.11 3.58
N LEU A 82 -9.70 -4.49 2.41
CA LEU A 82 -10.81 -4.37 1.46
C LEU A 82 -11.29 -5.75 0.98
N GLY A 83 -10.38 -6.67 0.69
CA GLY A 83 -10.68 -8.05 0.33
C GLY A 83 -11.44 -8.77 1.44
N TYR A 84 -11.02 -8.62 2.70
CA TYR A 84 -11.76 -9.13 3.85
C TYR A 84 -13.20 -8.60 3.91
N VAL A 85 -13.40 -7.29 3.71
CA VAL A 85 -14.73 -6.67 3.70
C VAL A 85 -15.57 -7.09 2.49
N LEU A 86 -14.92 -7.46 1.39
CA LEU A 86 -15.51 -8.07 0.19
C LEU A 86 -15.77 -9.59 0.37
N GLU A 87 -15.56 -10.13 1.57
CA GLU A 87 -15.74 -11.55 1.89
C GLU A 87 -14.82 -12.47 1.07
N GLU A 88 -13.65 -11.95 0.65
CA GLU A 88 -12.61 -12.76 0.04
C GLU A 88 -12.00 -13.71 1.08
N ASP A 89 -11.93 -14.98 0.72
CA ASP A 89 -11.33 -15.99 1.58
C ASP A 89 -9.81 -16.01 1.44
N THR A 90 -9.16 -15.02 2.02
CA THR A 90 -7.71 -14.86 2.01
C THR A 90 -7.19 -14.64 3.42
N ALA A 91 -6.19 -15.42 3.80
CA ALA A 91 -5.44 -15.18 5.02
C ALA A 91 -4.67 -13.86 4.93
N LEU A 92 -4.66 -13.09 6.01
CA LEU A 92 -3.87 -11.87 6.09
C LEU A 92 -3.16 -11.75 7.43
N ARG A 93 -2.01 -11.08 7.40
CA ARG A 93 -1.21 -10.84 8.60
C ARG A 93 -0.46 -9.51 8.47
N MET A 94 -0.65 -8.64 9.45
CA MET A 94 0.01 -7.33 9.49
C MET A 94 0.30 -6.90 10.92
N VAL A 95 1.41 -6.20 11.09
CA VAL A 95 1.77 -5.55 12.34
C VAL A 95 1.05 -4.20 12.42
N VAL A 96 0.51 -3.90 13.60
CA VAL A 96 -0.15 -2.63 13.92
C VAL A 96 0.71 -1.89 14.94
N GLU A 97 1.20 -0.70 14.57
CA GLU A 97 2.05 0.13 15.45
C GLU A 97 1.54 1.57 15.53
N VAL A 98 1.57 2.13 16.72
CA VAL A 98 1.24 3.54 16.97
C VAL A 98 2.52 4.39 17.00
N VAL A 99 2.46 5.56 16.35
CA VAL A 99 3.46 6.65 16.45
C VAL A 99 2.70 7.95 16.62
N GLY A 100 2.82 8.62 17.78
CA GLY A 100 1.92 9.71 18.13
C GLY A 100 0.45 9.23 18.04
N GLU A 101 -0.36 9.91 17.24
CA GLU A 101 -1.77 9.54 16.95
C GLU A 101 -1.93 8.90 15.55
N THR A 102 -0.86 8.36 14.98
CA THR A 102 -0.90 7.69 13.68
C THR A 102 -0.73 6.19 13.86
N VAL A 103 -1.71 5.42 13.35
CA VAL A 103 -1.65 3.97 13.26
C VAL A 103 -0.96 3.55 11.98
N ARG A 104 -0.02 2.61 12.09
CA ARG A 104 0.71 2.05 10.97
C ARG A 104 0.38 0.60 10.78
N LEU A 105 0.02 0.23 9.57
CA LEU A 105 -0.25 -1.16 9.18
C LEU A 105 0.88 -1.63 8.28
N ILE A 106 1.71 -2.51 8.82
CA ILE A 106 2.90 -3.04 8.14
C ILE A 106 2.62 -4.48 7.77
N ARG A 107 2.70 -4.80 6.48
CA ARG A 107 2.53 -6.16 5.98
C ARG A 107 3.51 -7.12 6.68
N ARG A 108 3.00 -8.25 7.19
CA ARG A 108 3.81 -9.32 7.81
C ARG A 108 3.44 -10.67 7.19
N GLU A 109 3.60 -10.76 5.88
CA GLU A 109 3.49 -12.02 5.16
C GLU A 109 4.86 -12.72 5.11
N ASN A 110 4.93 -13.85 4.39
CA ASN A 110 6.11 -14.62 4.00
C ASN A 110 7.44 -13.85 3.97
N PRO A 111 8.59 -14.52 4.18
CA PRO A 111 9.89 -13.88 4.35
C PRO A 111 10.17 -12.78 3.31
N PRO A 112 10.82 -11.66 3.68
CA PRO A 112 11.07 -10.50 2.80
C PRO A 112 11.74 -10.84 1.46
N THR A 113 12.39 -11.99 1.38
CA THR A 113 13.09 -12.50 0.20
C THR A 113 12.28 -13.53 -0.60
N GLU A 114 11.01 -13.75 -0.26
CA GLU A 114 10.11 -14.63 -1.01
C GLU A 114 10.09 -14.19 -2.47
N GLN A 115 10.59 -15.09 -3.32
CA GLN A 115 10.65 -14.89 -4.74
C GLN A 115 9.32 -15.30 -5.34
N LEU A 116 8.78 -14.46 -6.23
CA LEU A 116 7.66 -14.86 -7.07
C LEU A 116 8.14 -15.96 -8.03
N ALA A 117 7.73 -17.19 -7.76
CA ALA A 117 8.16 -18.34 -8.53
C ALA A 117 7.65 -18.22 -9.97
N ARG A 118 8.57 -18.33 -10.94
CA ARG A 118 8.26 -18.41 -12.38
C ARG A 118 7.40 -17.24 -12.87
N VAL A 119 7.75 -15.98 -12.55
CA VAL A 119 7.12 -14.80 -13.16
C VAL A 119 7.25 -14.89 -14.69
N ARG A 120 6.20 -15.39 -15.32
CA ARG A 120 6.05 -15.51 -16.76
C ARG A 120 5.22 -14.34 -17.26
N GLY A 121 5.59 -13.78 -18.40
CA GLY A 121 4.88 -12.66 -19.00
C GLY A 121 5.79 -11.49 -19.24
N TYR A 122 5.19 -10.31 -19.36
CA TYR A 122 5.86 -9.09 -19.83
C TYR A 122 5.57 -7.90 -18.90
N GLY A 123 5.08 -8.17 -17.68
CA GLY A 123 4.68 -7.14 -16.71
C GLY A 123 5.83 -6.30 -16.15
N HIS A 124 7.08 -6.68 -16.39
CA HIS A 124 8.26 -5.88 -16.06
C HIS A 124 8.93 -5.35 -17.34
N SER A 125 9.12 -6.22 -18.33
CA SER A 125 9.76 -5.81 -19.59
C SER A 125 8.97 -4.76 -20.38
N PHE A 126 7.63 -4.72 -20.24
CA PHE A 126 6.81 -3.69 -20.87
C PHE A 126 6.99 -2.32 -20.20
N PRO A 127 6.78 -2.12 -18.87
CA PRO A 127 7.15 -0.86 -18.24
C PRO A 127 8.59 -0.43 -18.53
N ASP A 128 9.57 -1.34 -18.46
CA ASP A 128 10.97 -1.03 -18.73
C ASP A 128 11.22 -0.48 -20.15
N ALA A 129 10.43 -0.95 -21.14
CA ALA A 129 10.56 -0.51 -22.54
C ALA A 129 9.71 0.73 -22.87
N TYR A 130 8.72 1.06 -22.04
CA TYR A 130 7.72 2.10 -22.28
C TYR A 130 7.82 3.26 -21.30
N THR A 131 8.77 3.23 -20.38
CA THR A 131 9.00 4.31 -19.42
C THR A 131 10.48 4.67 -19.34
N THR A 132 10.77 5.94 -19.06
CA THR A 132 12.13 6.41 -18.81
C THR A 132 12.19 7.14 -17.48
N LEU A 133 13.35 7.11 -16.84
CA LEU A 133 13.64 8.07 -15.77
C LEU A 133 13.57 9.48 -16.35
N ASP A 134 12.98 10.39 -15.61
CA ASP A 134 12.99 11.80 -15.98
C ASP A 134 14.40 12.38 -15.76
N ALA A 135 15.18 12.43 -16.82
CA ALA A 135 16.55 12.96 -16.79
C ALA A 135 16.61 14.45 -16.41
N GLY A 136 15.50 15.20 -16.52
CA GLY A 136 15.42 16.59 -16.06
C GLY A 136 15.51 16.74 -14.54
N LEU A 137 15.22 15.68 -13.78
CA LEU A 137 15.14 15.70 -12.33
C LEU A 137 16.43 15.32 -11.60
N GLU A 138 17.46 14.82 -12.28
CA GLU A 138 18.78 14.63 -11.65
C GLU A 138 19.42 15.97 -11.22
N SER A 139 18.95 17.10 -11.77
CA SER A 139 19.48 18.44 -11.54
C SER A 139 18.58 19.35 -10.68
N ALA A 140 17.39 18.89 -10.28
CA ALA A 140 16.44 19.70 -9.52
C ALA A 140 16.74 19.63 -8.00
N PRO A 141 17.09 20.77 -7.33
CA PRO A 141 17.47 20.76 -5.92
C PRO A 141 16.33 20.42 -4.94
N ARG A 142 15.08 20.34 -5.41
CA ARG A 142 13.86 20.10 -4.62
C ARG A 142 12.94 19.21 -5.45
N GLY A 143 12.44 18.13 -4.86
CA GLY A 143 11.55 17.18 -5.54
C GLY A 143 10.36 17.90 -6.16
N HIS A 144 10.03 17.59 -7.42
CA HIS A 144 8.83 18.13 -8.05
C HIS A 144 7.60 17.34 -7.58
N VAL A 145 6.52 18.05 -7.26
CA VAL A 145 5.21 17.45 -6.99
C VAL A 145 4.69 16.87 -8.30
N VAL A 146 4.53 15.55 -8.37
CA VAL A 146 3.78 14.93 -9.46
C VAL A 146 2.30 15.09 -9.12
N LEU A 147 1.59 15.82 -9.97
CA LEU A 147 0.14 15.95 -9.87
C LEU A 147 -0.49 14.55 -9.94
N GLU A 148 -1.52 14.32 -9.14
CA GLU A 148 -2.23 13.03 -9.10
C GLU A 148 -2.71 12.59 -10.49
N ASP A 149 -3.16 13.54 -11.31
CA ASP A 149 -3.58 13.29 -12.69
C ASP A 149 -2.44 12.88 -13.64
N ASN A 150 -1.19 12.84 -13.17
CA ASN A 150 -0.04 12.32 -13.93
C ASN A 150 0.42 10.94 -13.45
N VAL A 151 -0.23 10.36 -12.44
CA VAL A 151 0.03 8.99 -11.98
C VAL A 151 -0.81 8.03 -12.81
N PHE A 152 -0.19 6.92 -13.22
CA PHE A 152 -0.87 5.86 -13.96
C PHE A 152 -0.53 4.48 -13.39
N ASP A 153 -1.47 3.55 -13.51
CA ASP A 153 -1.23 2.12 -13.28
C ASP A 153 -1.10 1.41 -14.63
N ILE A 154 -0.11 0.50 -14.73
CA ILE A 154 0.15 -0.28 -15.95
C ILE A 154 -0.14 -1.74 -15.69
N LYS A 155 -0.93 -2.36 -16.57
CA LYS A 155 -1.08 -3.81 -16.66
C LYS A 155 -0.73 -4.32 -18.04
N THR A 156 -0.23 -5.55 -18.08
CA THR A 156 -0.05 -6.31 -19.33
C THR A 156 -0.89 -7.56 -19.31
N ARG A 157 -1.50 -7.90 -20.44
CA ARG A 157 -2.26 -9.15 -20.59
C ARG A 157 -2.06 -9.79 -21.95
N SER A 158 -2.16 -11.11 -21.98
CA SER A 158 -2.22 -11.86 -23.23
C SER A 158 -3.52 -11.55 -23.96
N ILE A 159 -3.48 -11.45 -25.29
CA ILE A 159 -4.71 -11.34 -26.11
C ILE A 159 -5.58 -12.61 -26.00
N TYR A 160 -5.03 -13.71 -25.50
CA TYR A 160 -5.74 -14.96 -25.27
C TYR A 160 -6.44 -15.01 -23.91
N THR A 161 -6.22 -14.03 -23.03
CA THR A 161 -6.92 -13.94 -21.74
C THR A 161 -8.28 -13.29 -21.96
N ASN A 162 -9.35 -14.00 -21.61
CA ASN A 162 -10.74 -13.54 -21.72
C ASN A 162 -11.25 -13.00 -20.38
N GLU A 163 -10.53 -12.05 -19.79
CA GLU A 163 -10.93 -11.37 -18.56
C GLU A 163 -11.14 -9.88 -18.84
N ASP A 164 -12.05 -9.25 -18.10
CA ASP A 164 -12.15 -7.79 -18.04
C ASP A 164 -11.12 -7.25 -17.05
N THR A 165 -9.90 -7.06 -17.56
CA THR A 165 -8.78 -6.58 -16.75
C THR A 165 -9.04 -5.20 -16.16
N LEU A 166 -9.78 -4.31 -16.83
CA LEU A 166 -9.99 -2.97 -16.30
C LEU A 166 -10.94 -3.03 -15.10
N THR A 167 -12.09 -3.71 -15.26
CA THR A 167 -13.08 -3.84 -14.18
C THR A 167 -12.49 -4.51 -12.94
N ASN A 168 -11.69 -5.56 -13.14
CA ASN A 168 -10.98 -6.25 -12.05
C ASN A 168 -9.92 -5.38 -11.34
N GLN A 169 -9.60 -4.18 -11.84
CA GLN A 169 -8.67 -3.25 -11.19
C GLN A 169 -9.38 -2.07 -10.52
N PHE A 170 -10.70 -1.90 -10.65
CA PHE A 170 -11.39 -0.76 -10.02
C PHE A 170 -11.16 -0.66 -8.51
N PRO A 171 -11.22 -1.73 -7.70
CA PRO A 171 -10.93 -1.62 -6.26
C PRO A 171 -9.51 -1.09 -6.00
N VAL A 172 -8.53 -1.54 -6.79
CA VAL A 172 -7.12 -1.12 -6.70
C VAL A 172 -6.92 0.32 -7.14
N LEU A 173 -7.55 0.73 -8.24
CA LEU A 173 -7.44 2.07 -8.79
C LEU A 173 -8.14 3.09 -7.90
N TRP A 174 -9.32 2.76 -7.38
CA TRP A 174 -10.05 3.55 -6.41
C TRP A 174 -9.23 3.73 -5.12
N LEU A 175 -8.76 2.64 -4.50
CA LEU A 175 -8.03 2.73 -3.23
C LEU A 175 -6.74 3.57 -3.36
N ASN A 176 -6.05 3.47 -4.50
CA ASN A 176 -4.83 4.23 -4.75
C ASN A 176 -5.06 5.63 -5.33
N GLN A 177 -6.32 6.00 -5.59
CA GLN A 177 -6.69 7.26 -6.25
C GLN A 177 -5.94 7.45 -7.59
N ILE A 178 -5.82 6.37 -8.38
CA ILE A 178 -5.16 6.39 -9.69
C ILE A 178 -6.21 6.51 -10.79
N SER A 179 -6.22 7.66 -11.45
CA SER A 179 -7.19 7.97 -12.49
C SER A 179 -6.75 7.59 -13.90
N ASN A 180 -5.46 7.33 -14.15
CA ASN A 180 -4.99 6.92 -15.48
C ASN A 180 -4.62 5.44 -15.50
N PHE A 181 -5.20 4.69 -16.43
CA PHE A 181 -4.95 3.26 -16.58
C PHE A 181 -4.37 2.95 -17.95
N ILE A 182 -3.32 2.14 -17.97
CA ILE A 182 -2.65 1.69 -19.18
C ILE A 182 -2.70 0.16 -19.26
N LEU A 183 -3.28 -0.37 -20.33
CA LEU A 183 -3.34 -1.81 -20.59
C LEU A 183 -2.64 -2.18 -21.91
N GLY A 184 -1.47 -2.81 -21.76
CA GLY A 184 -0.74 -3.42 -22.87
C GLY A 184 -1.22 -4.84 -23.16
N ARG A 185 -2.01 -5.03 -24.23
CA ARG A 185 -2.36 -6.37 -24.73
C ARG A 185 -1.28 -6.90 -25.68
N HIS A 186 -0.88 -8.16 -25.50
CA HIS A 186 0.21 -8.75 -26.29
C HIS A 186 -0.08 -10.15 -26.83
N GLN A 187 0.51 -10.47 -27.98
CA GLN A 187 0.66 -11.82 -28.49
C GLN A 187 2.12 -12.25 -28.33
N VAL A 188 2.41 -13.00 -27.26
CA VAL A 188 3.77 -13.51 -26.95
C VAL A 188 4.84 -12.41 -27.06
N GLY A 189 4.64 -11.30 -26.34
CA GLY A 189 5.61 -10.18 -26.28
C GLY A 189 5.54 -9.20 -27.44
N ARG A 190 4.70 -9.46 -28.44
CA ARG A 190 4.32 -8.46 -29.45
C ARG A 190 3.12 -7.68 -28.93
N PHE A 191 3.34 -6.46 -28.52
CA PHE A 191 2.27 -5.56 -28.08
C PHE A 191 1.62 -4.91 -29.30
N ASN A 192 0.30 -4.81 -29.27
CA ASN A 192 -0.45 -4.11 -30.31
C ASN A 192 -0.10 -2.62 -30.29
N LYS A 193 -0.30 -1.93 -31.41
CA LYS A 193 -0.16 -0.46 -31.45
C LYS A 193 -1.22 0.22 -30.57
N ASP A 194 -2.36 -0.42 -30.38
CA ASP A 194 -3.49 0.07 -29.60
C ASP A 194 -3.33 -0.32 -28.12
N VAL A 195 -2.27 0.18 -27.48
CA VAL A 195 -2.19 0.17 -26.02
C VAL A 195 -3.35 1.02 -25.50
N LEU A 196 -4.22 0.44 -24.69
CA LEU A 196 -5.30 1.19 -24.07
C LEU A 196 -4.67 2.16 -23.07
N VAL A 197 -4.94 3.45 -23.27
CA VAL A 197 -4.61 4.52 -22.32
C VAL A 197 -5.92 5.24 -22.04
N GLU A 198 -6.43 5.10 -20.82
CA GLU A 198 -7.75 5.59 -20.46
C GLU A 198 -7.71 6.32 -19.12
N ASN A 199 -8.34 7.49 -19.05
CA ASN A 199 -8.66 8.11 -17.77
C ASN A 199 -9.97 7.50 -17.25
N VAL A 200 -9.92 6.89 -16.07
CA VAL A 200 -10.98 6.07 -15.49
C VAL A 200 -11.63 6.71 -14.26
N ARG A 201 -11.37 8.00 -13.98
CA ARG A 201 -11.90 8.69 -12.79
C ARG A 201 -13.41 8.53 -12.62
N GLY A 202 -14.19 8.79 -13.68
CA GLY A 202 -15.65 8.61 -13.63
C GLY A 202 -16.08 7.15 -13.41
N LYS A 203 -15.27 6.17 -13.83
CA LYS A 203 -15.54 4.75 -13.61
C LYS A 203 -15.26 4.34 -12.17
N THR A 204 -14.17 4.85 -11.56
CA THR A 204 -13.86 4.60 -10.15
C THR A 204 -14.86 5.29 -9.22
N GLU A 205 -15.33 6.50 -9.55
CA GLU A 205 -16.43 7.17 -8.83
C GLU A 205 -17.75 6.39 -8.91
N THR A 206 -18.01 5.77 -10.07
CA THR A 206 -19.18 4.90 -10.24
C THR A 206 -19.04 3.63 -9.40
N TRP A 207 -17.87 2.99 -9.43
CA TRP A 207 -17.58 1.83 -8.60
C TRP A 207 -17.76 2.14 -7.11
N GLU A 208 -17.26 3.27 -6.62
CA GLU A 208 -17.43 3.69 -5.22
C GLU A 208 -18.91 3.79 -4.83
N ARG A 209 -19.70 4.49 -5.64
CA ARG A 209 -21.15 4.63 -5.41
C ARG A 209 -21.89 3.30 -5.46
N GLU A 210 -21.48 2.38 -6.32
CA GLU A 210 -22.05 1.03 -6.41
C GLU A 210 -21.60 0.11 -5.26
N ASN A 211 -20.50 0.45 -4.58
CA ASN A 211 -19.90 -0.31 -3.48
C ASN A 211 -19.94 0.46 -2.14
N GLU A 212 -20.84 1.43 -1.98
CA GLU A 212 -20.95 2.31 -0.81
C GLU A 212 -20.96 1.53 0.51
N ALA A 213 -21.75 0.44 0.59
CA ALA A 213 -21.80 -0.40 1.78
C ALA A 213 -20.44 -1.05 2.12
N VAL A 214 -19.69 -1.50 1.10
CA VAL A 214 -18.34 -2.09 1.27
C VAL A 214 -17.36 -1.00 1.72
N VAL A 215 -17.43 0.19 1.12
CA VAL A 215 -16.59 1.33 1.50
C VAL A 215 -16.84 1.73 2.95
N ASN A 216 -18.11 1.84 3.37
CA ASN A 216 -18.47 2.16 4.75
C ASN A 216 -17.98 1.09 5.74
N LYS A 217 -18.11 -0.19 5.39
CA LYS A 217 -17.53 -1.28 6.20
C LYS A 217 -16.01 -1.18 6.33
N LEU A 218 -15.29 -0.83 5.26
CA LEU A 218 -13.84 -0.63 5.31
C LEU A 218 -13.48 0.57 6.20
N VAL A 219 -14.21 1.68 6.11
CA VAL A 219 -14.02 2.85 6.97
C VAL A 219 -14.26 2.50 8.44
N GLY A 220 -15.35 1.79 8.75
CA GLY A 220 -15.64 1.32 10.10
C GLY A 220 -14.56 0.39 10.65
N LEU A 221 -14.10 -0.57 9.83
CA LEU A 221 -13.00 -1.46 10.20
C LEU A 221 -11.70 -0.70 10.50
N LEU A 222 -11.34 0.29 9.67
CA LEU A 222 -10.18 1.13 9.93
C LEU A 222 -10.35 1.93 11.22
N GLY A 223 -11.53 2.50 11.47
CA GLY A 223 -11.85 3.21 12.71
C GLY A 223 -11.68 2.33 13.95
N TYR A 224 -12.19 1.11 13.92
CA TYR A 224 -12.05 0.14 15.00
C TYR A 224 -10.60 -0.29 15.25
N ILE A 225 -9.84 -0.57 14.18
CA ILE A 225 -8.40 -0.86 14.30
C ILE A 225 -7.66 0.32 14.93
N ILE A 226 -8.01 1.56 14.56
CA ILE A 226 -7.42 2.76 15.14
C ILE A 226 -7.73 2.84 16.64
N GLU A 227 -9.00 2.72 17.00
CA GLU A 227 -9.47 2.79 18.37
C GLU A 227 -8.74 1.79 19.28
N ILE A 228 -8.67 0.52 18.87
CA ILE A 228 -7.96 -0.52 19.62
C ILE A 228 -6.47 -0.18 19.72
N ALA A 229 -5.83 0.20 18.61
CA ALA A 229 -4.41 0.52 18.62
C ALA A 229 -4.08 1.66 19.58
N MET A 230 -4.92 2.71 19.64
CA MET A 230 -4.75 3.83 20.57
C MET A 230 -4.98 3.44 22.03
N ARG A 231 -5.95 2.56 22.32
CA ARG A 231 -6.17 2.07 23.70
C ARG A 231 -4.97 1.27 24.24
N HIS A 232 -4.24 0.60 23.35
CA HIS A 232 -3.10 -0.25 23.71
C HIS A 232 -1.74 0.41 23.41
N GLU A 233 -1.66 1.74 23.52
CA GLU A 233 -0.42 2.52 23.44
C GLU A 233 0.75 1.79 24.15
N ALA A 234 1.91 1.72 23.49
CA ALA A 234 3.11 0.94 23.84
C ALA A 234 3.11 -0.56 23.50
N THR A 235 1.97 -1.18 23.16
CA THR A 235 1.92 -2.58 22.73
C THR A 235 2.02 -2.65 21.22
N LYS A 236 3.02 -3.37 20.71
CA LYS A 236 3.00 -3.72 19.28
C LYS A 236 1.91 -4.76 19.10
N LEU A 237 0.92 -4.47 18.27
CA LEU A 237 -0.20 -5.37 17.99
C LEU A 237 0.02 -6.07 16.64
N GLU A 238 -0.73 -7.14 16.43
CA GLU A 238 -0.76 -7.88 15.18
C GLU A 238 -2.21 -8.15 14.80
N LEU A 239 -2.57 -7.83 13.57
CA LEU A 239 -3.85 -8.14 12.97
C LEU A 239 -3.68 -9.37 12.07
N THR A 240 -4.43 -10.43 12.34
CA THR A 240 -4.31 -11.72 11.64
C THR A 240 -5.67 -12.28 11.28
N ARG A 241 -5.74 -13.01 10.17
CA ARG A 241 -6.89 -13.82 9.78
C ARG A 241 -6.39 -15.07 9.08
N GLN A 242 -6.98 -16.22 9.41
CA GLN A 242 -6.80 -17.46 8.66
C GLN A 242 -7.87 -17.58 7.56
N GLU A 243 -7.62 -18.42 6.56
CA GLU A 243 -8.69 -18.82 5.61
C GLU A 243 -9.88 -19.36 6.40
N GLU A 244 -11.08 -18.95 6.00
CA GLU A 244 -12.38 -19.23 6.64
C GLU A 244 -12.51 -18.76 8.10
N GLY A 245 -11.51 -18.04 8.64
CA GLY A 245 -11.51 -17.55 10.01
C GLY A 245 -11.93 -16.09 10.14
N ASP A 246 -12.15 -15.67 11.39
CA ASP A 246 -12.37 -14.28 11.74
C ASP A 246 -11.06 -13.49 11.70
N LEU A 247 -11.19 -12.18 11.56
CA LEU A 247 -10.06 -11.28 11.74
C LEU A 247 -9.85 -11.07 13.24
N GLU A 248 -8.60 -11.09 13.68
CA GLU A 248 -8.23 -11.08 15.09
C GLU A 248 -7.12 -10.07 15.33
N ILE A 249 -7.20 -9.35 16.46
CA ILE A 249 -6.12 -8.50 16.95
C ILE A 249 -5.45 -9.20 18.13
N ARG A 250 -4.12 -9.34 18.05
CA ARG A 250 -3.31 -10.07 19.03
C ARG A 250 -2.11 -9.24 19.47
N THR A 251 -1.52 -9.62 20.61
CA THR A 251 -0.22 -9.07 21.01
C THR A 251 0.86 -9.60 20.07
N ARG A 252 1.68 -8.70 19.53
CA ARG A 252 2.74 -9.06 18.58
C ARG A 252 3.91 -9.75 19.28
N LEU A 253 4.50 -10.72 18.59
CA LEU A 253 5.75 -11.34 18.99
C LEU A 253 7.00 -10.43 18.78
N PRO A 254 8.07 -10.59 19.60
CA PRO A 254 9.30 -9.79 19.49
C PRO A 254 10.07 -9.93 18.17
N ASP A 255 9.80 -10.97 17.39
CA ASP A 255 10.56 -11.36 16.19
C ASP A 255 10.21 -10.54 14.93
N ALA A 256 9.11 -9.78 14.91
CA ALA A 256 8.66 -9.10 13.68
C ALA A 256 9.46 -7.85 13.25
N GLY A 257 10.60 -7.54 13.88
CA GLY A 257 11.46 -6.39 13.51
C GLY A 257 10.87 -4.99 13.80
N ASP A 258 11.53 -3.93 13.33
CA ASP A 258 11.03 -2.56 13.46
C ASP A 258 10.87 -1.97 12.07
N ALA A 259 9.71 -1.38 11.73
CA ALA A 259 9.52 -0.87 10.38
C ALA A 259 10.49 0.26 10.02
N PHE A 260 10.99 1.01 11.00
CA PHE A 260 11.93 2.13 10.88
C PHE A 260 13.12 1.98 11.84
N SER A 261 14.26 2.52 11.43
CA SER A 261 15.33 2.78 12.38
C SER A 261 14.87 3.79 13.45
N ARG A 262 15.50 3.76 14.64
CA ARG A 262 15.16 4.69 15.74
C ARG A 262 15.25 6.15 15.31
N ALA A 263 16.26 6.50 14.51
CA ALA A 263 16.48 7.86 14.05
C ALA A 263 15.34 8.32 13.12
N VAL A 264 14.95 7.50 12.14
CA VAL A 264 13.85 7.84 11.22
C VAL A 264 12.51 7.85 11.94
N ARG A 265 12.30 6.94 12.92
CA ARG A 265 11.09 6.97 13.74
C ARG A 265 10.92 8.31 14.46
N ALA A 266 11.97 8.82 15.10
CA ALA A 266 11.92 10.11 15.79
C ALA A 266 11.62 11.26 14.82
N GLN A 267 12.31 11.31 13.67
CA GLN A 267 12.05 12.33 12.64
C GLN A 267 10.61 12.28 12.11
N TRP A 268 10.08 11.08 11.91
CA TRP A 268 8.70 10.89 11.45
C TRP A 268 7.68 11.33 12.50
N GLU A 269 7.93 11.06 13.78
CA GLU A 269 7.07 11.47 14.88
C GLU A 269 7.03 13.00 15.02
N ASP A 270 8.19 13.66 14.94
CA ASP A 270 8.28 15.13 14.94
C ASP A 270 7.51 15.73 13.75
N TRP A 271 7.70 15.18 12.54
CA TRP A 271 7.02 15.63 11.33
C TRP A 271 5.49 15.47 11.40
N LEU A 272 4.98 14.38 11.99
CA LEU A 272 3.55 14.19 12.22
C LEU A 272 2.99 15.13 13.29
N GLN A 273 3.80 15.54 14.26
CA GLN A 273 3.40 16.50 15.28
C GLN A 273 3.27 17.90 14.70
N GLU A 274 4.25 18.33 13.89
CA GLU A 274 4.21 19.63 13.19
C GLU A 274 2.90 19.82 12.40
N GLY A 275 2.47 18.80 11.67
CA GLY A 275 1.22 18.87 10.89
C GLY A 275 -0.04 18.94 11.74
N ARG A 276 -0.02 18.40 12.96
CA ARG A 276 -1.14 18.49 13.91
C ARG A 276 -1.22 19.86 14.55
N ASP A 277 -0.08 20.41 14.93
CA ASP A 277 -0.01 21.72 15.54
C ASP A 277 -0.54 22.79 14.55
N GLU A 278 -0.14 22.72 13.27
CA GLU A 278 -0.63 23.61 12.21
C GLU A 278 -2.17 23.55 12.00
N GLU A 279 -2.78 22.36 12.05
CA GLU A 279 -4.24 22.21 11.92
C GLU A 279 -4.99 22.73 13.15
N SER A 280 -4.44 22.51 14.35
CA SER A 280 -5.07 22.93 15.62
C SER A 280 -5.12 24.45 15.80
N GLU A 281 -4.23 25.18 15.12
CA GLU A 281 -4.25 26.64 15.04
C GLU A 281 -5.28 27.17 14.02
N GLY A 282 -5.86 26.31 13.18
CA GLY A 282 -6.72 26.65 12.04
C GLY A 282 -8.23 26.47 12.23
N GLU A 283 -8.71 25.42 12.92
CA GLU A 283 -10.15 25.16 13.16
C GLU A 283 -10.43 24.39 14.47
N GLU A 284 -11.51 24.74 15.18
CA GLU A 284 -12.08 23.95 16.30
C GLU A 284 -12.56 22.59 15.74
N GLY A 285 -11.69 21.58 15.79
CA GLY A 285 -11.91 20.28 15.18
C GLY A 285 -13.11 19.52 15.74
N GLY A 286 -14.10 19.27 14.89
CA GLY A 286 -15.16 18.30 15.15
C GLY A 286 -14.60 16.89 15.31
N ASP A 287 -15.03 16.23 16.37
CA ASP A 287 -14.66 14.86 16.72
C ASP A 287 -15.36 13.88 15.77
N TRP A 288 -14.65 13.40 14.75
CA TRP A 288 -15.19 12.44 13.77
C TRP A 288 -15.48 11.06 14.40
N TYR A 289 -15.00 10.80 15.62
CA TYR A 289 -15.17 9.54 16.32
C TYR A 289 -16.48 9.42 17.11
N ALA A 290 -17.27 10.50 17.22
CA ALA A 290 -18.46 10.53 18.07
C ALA A 290 -19.75 9.96 17.44
N SER A 291 -19.68 9.29 16.28
CA SER A 291 -20.87 8.74 15.60
C SER A 291 -20.60 7.38 14.97
N SER A 292 -20.11 6.43 15.77
CA SER A 292 -20.45 5.03 15.56
C SER A 292 -21.65 4.75 16.46
N ASP A 293 -22.86 4.71 15.89
CA ASP A 293 -24.00 4.14 16.59
C ASP A 293 -23.61 2.72 17.04
N ASP A 294 -23.83 2.42 18.33
CA ASP A 294 -23.42 1.16 18.98
C ASP A 294 -24.13 -0.09 18.42
N ASP A 295 -25.07 0.06 17.48
CA ASP A 295 -25.90 -1.02 16.96
C ASP A 295 -25.22 -1.89 15.87
N ASP A 296 -24.05 -1.50 15.33
CA ASP A 296 -23.36 -2.25 14.26
C ASP A 296 -22.21 -3.16 14.74
N LYS A 297 -21.82 -3.11 16.03
CA LYS A 297 -20.71 -3.94 16.55
C LYS A 297 -21.02 -5.45 16.52
N ASP A 298 -22.29 -5.83 16.66
CA ASP A 298 -22.74 -7.22 16.72
C ASP A 298 -22.88 -7.90 15.34
N SER A 299 -22.83 -7.14 14.24
CA SER A 299 -23.06 -7.65 12.86
C SER A 299 -21.87 -8.42 12.28
N TYR A 300 -20.69 -8.27 12.90
CA TYR A 300 -19.43 -8.68 12.31
C TYR A 300 -18.73 -9.86 13.02
N GLY A 301 -19.40 -10.52 13.96
CA GLY A 301 -18.91 -11.77 14.55
C GLY A 301 -17.63 -11.66 15.40
N TRP A 302 -17.27 -10.47 15.88
CA TRP A 302 -16.06 -10.28 16.69
C TRP A 302 -16.28 -10.73 18.15
N SER A 303 -15.27 -11.39 18.72
CA SER A 303 -15.17 -11.64 20.15
C SER A 303 -14.43 -10.48 20.82
N ASP A 304 -15.19 -9.59 21.45
CA ASP A 304 -14.71 -8.40 22.18
C ASP A 304 -14.33 -8.76 23.63
N ASP A 305 -13.53 -9.82 23.81
CA ASP A 305 -13.04 -10.21 25.13
C ASP A 305 -11.72 -9.48 25.44
N ASP A 306 -11.85 -8.22 25.87
CA ASP A 306 -10.78 -7.32 26.36
C ASP A 306 -9.84 -7.95 27.43
N GLU A 307 -10.24 -9.07 28.03
CA GLU A 307 -9.45 -9.81 29.04
C GLU A 307 -8.50 -10.88 28.44
N TYR A 308 -8.53 -11.11 27.13
CA TYR A 308 -7.78 -12.20 26.48
C TYR A 308 -7.18 -11.83 25.11
N LEU A 309 -6.36 -10.78 25.03
CA LEU A 309 -5.39 -10.69 23.92
C LEU A 309 -4.56 -11.98 23.91
N THR A 310 -4.85 -12.88 22.97
CA THR A 310 -4.24 -14.21 22.92
C THR A 310 -2.73 -14.09 22.77
N HIS A 311 -2.00 -14.47 23.81
CA HIS A 311 -0.54 -14.54 23.79
C HIS A 311 -0.09 -15.65 22.83
N CYS A 312 0.90 -15.35 22.00
CA CYS A 312 1.58 -16.37 21.21
C CYS A 312 2.41 -17.28 22.15
N THR A 313 2.18 -18.59 22.10
CA THR A 313 2.97 -19.62 22.81
C THR A 313 3.90 -20.36 21.84
N GLU A 314 4.99 -20.96 22.35
CA GLU A 314 5.94 -21.77 21.55
C GLU A 314 5.30 -23.00 20.88
N GLU A 315 4.07 -23.39 21.26
CA GLU A 315 3.32 -24.50 20.64
C GLU A 315 2.50 -24.08 19.41
N CYS A 316 2.35 -22.78 19.14
CA CYS A 316 1.79 -22.28 17.89
C CYS A 316 2.84 -22.46 16.80
N GLY A 317 2.78 -23.57 16.05
CA GLY A 317 3.80 -24.05 15.11
C GLY A 317 4.10 -23.14 13.90
N TYR A 318 4.55 -21.91 14.14
CA TYR A 318 4.66 -20.85 13.14
C TYR A 318 5.99 -20.08 13.26
N CYS A 319 7.10 -20.78 13.02
CA CYS A 319 8.41 -20.17 12.73
C CYS A 319 8.91 -20.71 11.39
N GLY A 320 8.71 -19.94 10.32
CA GLY A 320 9.20 -20.21 8.97
C GLY A 320 9.28 -18.93 8.16
#